data_AF-A0A354CV85-F1
#
_entry.id   AF-A0A354CV85-F1
#
_cell.length_a   1.000
_cell.length_b   1.000
_cell.length_c   1.000
_cell.angle_alpha   90.00
_cell.angle_beta   90.00
_cell.angle_gamma   90.00
#
_symmetry.space_group_name_H-M   'P 1'
#
loop_
_entity.id
_entity.type
_entity.pdbx_description
1 polymer ?
#
loop_
_entity_poly.entity_id
_entity_poly.type
_entity_poly.pdbx_seq_one_letter_code
_entity_poly.pdbx_strand_id
1 'polypeptide(L)' 'MNVWHDINPKRISPQDFLAIIEISKGSKNKYELDKESGILILDRILYTSTHYPANYGF' A
#
# COMPACT_ATOMS: atom_id res chain seq x y z
N MET A 1 -14.33 8.21 -2.11
CA MET A 1 -14.16 6.81 -1.69
C MET A 1 -12.71 6.66 -1.29
N ASN A 2 -12.43 6.61 0.00
CA ASN A 2 -11.09 6.49 0.55
C ASN A 2 -10.88 5.03 0.93
N VAL A 3 -9.97 4.35 0.23
CA VAL A 3 -9.67 2.93 0.43
C VAL A 3 -9.16 2.61 1.84
N TRP A 4 -8.75 3.60 2.63
CA TRP A 4 -8.38 3.39 4.02
C TRP A 4 -9.59 3.30 4.96
N HIS A 5 -10.63 4.12 4.73
CA HIS A 5 -11.77 4.22 5.63
C HIS A 5 -13.02 3.45 5.14
N ASP A 6 -13.09 3.15 3.85
CA ASP A 6 -14.28 2.57 3.22
C ASP A 6 -14.21 1.05 3.03
N ILE A 7 -13.21 0.36 3.62
CA ILE A 7 -13.13 -1.11 3.55
C ILE A 7 -14.26 -1.71 4.39
N ASN A 8 -15.03 -2.60 3.76
CA ASN A 8 -16.11 -3.31 4.43
C ASN A 8 -15.55 -4.23 5.54
N PRO A 9 -15.93 -4.02 6.82
CA PRO A 9 -15.39 -4.80 7.94
C PRO A 9 -15.64 -6.31 7.83
N LYS A 10 -16.68 -6.72 7.09
CA LYS A 10 -16.98 -8.15 6.86
C LYS A 10 -15.88 -8.88 6.08
N ARG A 11 -14.98 -8.14 5.43
CA ARG A 11 -13.84 -8.69 4.66
C ARG A 11 -12.54 -8.73 5.46
N ILE A 12 -12.58 -8.42 6.76
CA ILE A 12 -11.43 -8.44 7.65
C ILE A 12 -11.73 -9.41 8.78
N SER A 13 -10.93 -10.46 8.87
CA SER A 13 -10.93 -11.44 9.95
C SER A 13 -9.50 -11.73 10.39
N PRO A 14 -9.29 -12.27 11.61
CA PRO A 14 -7.94 -12.61 12.07
C PRO A 14 -7.21 -13.63 11.19
N GLN A 15 -7.95 -14.44 10.42
CA GLN A 15 -7.41 -15.48 9.55
C GLN A 15 -7.27 -15.04 8.09
N ASP A 16 -8.04 -14.04 7.66
CA ASP A 16 -8.10 -13.56 6.28
C ASP A 16 -8.54 -12.09 6.23
N PHE A 17 -7.79 -11.26 5.52
CA PHE A 17 -8.07 -9.84 5.36
C PHE A 17 -7.60 -9.35 3.98
N LEU A 18 -8.28 -8.32 3.48
CA LEU A 18 -7.83 -7.61 2.29
C LEU A 18 -6.67 -6.68 2.62
N ALA A 19 -5.57 -6.83 1.88
CA ALA A 19 -4.46 -5.88 1.88
C ALA A 19 -4.47 -5.06 0.57
N ILE A 20 -4.36 -3.75 0.70
CA ILE A 20 -4.17 -2.83 -0.44
C ILE A 20 -2.67 -2.77 -0.71
N ILE A 21 -2.24 -3.16 -1.91
CA ILE A 21 -0.83 -3.12 -2.29
C ILE A 21 -0.47 -1.75 -2.83
N GLU A 22 0.43 -1.05 -2.13
CA GLU A 22 0.97 0.25 -2.53
C GLU A 22 2.25 0.07 -3.38
N ILE A 23 3.09 -0.88 -3.00
CA ILE A 23 4.39 -1.11 -3.62
C ILE A 23 4.49 -2.57 -4.05
N SER A 24 4.59 -2.78 -5.36
CA SER A 24 4.79 -4.12 -5.92
C SER A 24 6.19 -4.66 -5.58
N LYS A 25 6.29 -5.98 -5.41
CA LYS A 25 7.56 -6.68 -5.24
C LYS A 25 8.55 -6.29 -6.35
N GLY A 26 9.78 -5.96 -5.97
CA GLY A 26 10.85 -5.55 -6.87
C GLY A 26 10.83 -4.06 -7.23
N SER A 27 9.85 -3.29 -6.75
CA SER A 27 9.83 -1.85 -6.98
C SER A 27 10.88 -1.12 -6.13
N LYS A 28 11.46 -0.07 -6.72
CA LYS A 28 12.28 0.97 -6.06
C LYS A 28 11.48 2.24 -5.76
N ASN A 29 10.29 2.34 -6.33
CA ASN A 29 9.41 3.48 -6.14
C ASN A 29 8.59 3.21 -4.88
N LYS A 30 8.82 4.01 -3.86
CA LYS A 30 8.04 4.00 -2.64
C LYS A 30 6.80 4.85 -2.85
N TYR A 31 5.71 4.19 -3.20
CA TYR A 31 4.38 4.79 -3.22
C TYR A 31 3.75 4.71 -1.84
N GLU A 32 2.92 5.69 -1.51
CA GLU A 32 2.08 5.71 -0.31
C GLU A 32 0.70 6.26 -0.66
N LEU A 33 -0.31 5.80 0.07
CA LEU A 33 -1.63 6.40 0.03
C LEU A 33 -1.60 7.77 0.70
N ASP A 34 -1.98 8.79 -0.06
CA ASP A 34 -2.28 10.09 0.52
C ASP A 34 -3.60 10.03 1.29
N LYS A 35 -3.54 10.42 2.56
CA LYS A 35 -4.63 10.25 3.53
C LYS A 35 -5.80 11.18 3.24
N GLU A 36 -5.52 12.36 2.69
CA GLU A 36 -6.50 13.39 2.38
C GLU A 36 -7.24 13.09 1.08
N SER A 37 -6.51 12.78 0.01
CA SER A 37 -7.10 12.52 -1.32
C SER A 37 -7.54 11.08 -1.53
N GLY A 38 -6.97 10.11 -0.81
CA GLY A 38 -7.18 8.68 -1.03
C GLY A 38 -6.53 8.17 -2.32
N ILE A 39 -5.56 8.91 -2.87
CA ILE A 39 -4.85 8.59 -4.12
C ILE A 39 -3.44 8.08 -3.78
N LEU A 40 -2.92 7.19 -4.62
CA LEU A 40 -1.55 6.70 -4.50
C LEU A 40 -0.56 7.76 -5.03
N ILE A 41 0.37 8.20 -4.18
CA ILE A 41 1.39 9.20 -4.52
C ILE A 41 2.78 8.57 -4.40
N LEU A 42 3.69 8.96 -5.30
CA LEU A 42 5.11 8.63 -5.16
C LEU A 42 5.71 9.48 -4.04
N ASP A 43 5.98 8.87 -2.87
CA ASP A 43 6.69 9.53 -1.78
C ASP A 43 8.16 9.76 -2.18
N ARG A 44 8.86 8.69 -2.59
CA ARG A 44 10.26 8.79 -3.04
C ARG A 44 10.73 7.59 -3.85
N ILE A 45 11.88 7.76 -4.49
CA ILE A 45 12.67 6.65 -5.04
C ILE A 45 13.67 6.19 -3.96
N LEU A 46 13.82 4.88 -3.77
CA LEU A 46 14.81 4.33 -2.83
C LEU A 46 16.23 4.74 -3.24
N TYR A 47 16.96 5.36 -2.31
CA TYR A 47 18.33 5.85 -2.53
C TYR A 47 19.36 4.74 -2.64
N THR A 48 19.12 3.60 -2.00
CA THR A 48 19.96 2.42 -2.08
C THR A 48 19.45 1.47 -3.17
N SER A 49 20.32 0.60 -3.68
CA SER A 49 19.91 -0.40 -4.69
C SER A 49 19.10 -1.57 -4.08
N THR A 50 18.33 -1.26 -3.04
CA THR A 50 17.36 -2.17 -2.43
C THR A 50 16.06 -2.11 -3.21
N HIS A 51 15.31 -3.21 -3.17
CA HIS A 51 14.00 -3.32 -3.77
C HIS A 51 13.09 -3.99 -2.74
N TYR A 52 11.79 -3.70 -2.80
CA TYR A 52 10.85 -4.36 -1.89
C TYR A 52 10.80 -5.88 -2.17
N PRO A 53 11.10 -6.76 -1.20
CA PRO A 53 11.21 -8.20 -1.44
C PRO A 53 9.84 -8.90 -1.58
N ALA A 54 8.77 -8.22 -1.18
CA ALA A 54 7.39 -8.67 -1.26
C ALA A 54 6.48 -7.49 -1.63
N ASN A 55 5.21 -7.78 -1.94
CA ASN A 55 4.19 -6.75 -2.07
C ASN A 55 3.98 -6.07 -0.71
N TYR A 56 3.96 -4.75 -0.69
CA TYR A 56 3.88 -3.95 0.53
C TYR A 56 2.71 -2.97 0.43
N GLY A 57 2.04 -2.76 1.56
CA GLY A 57 0.92 -1.85 1.72
C GLY A 57 0.24 -2.06 3.07
N PHE A 58 -1.05 -1.76 3.17
CA PHE A 58 -1.82 -1.77 4.42
C PHE A 58 -3.10 -2.58 4.35
#